data_AF-A0A3A4ZBZ3-F1
#
_entry.id   AF-A0A3A4ZBZ3-F1
#
_cell.length_a   1.000
_cell.length_b   1.000
_cell.length_c   1.000
_cell.angle_alpha   90.00
_cell.angle_beta   90.00
_cell.angle_gamma   90.00
#
_symmetry.space_group_name_H-M   'P 1'
#
loop_
_entity.id
_entity.type
_entity.pdbx_description
1 polymer ?
#
loop_
_entity_poly.entity_id
_entity_poly.type
_entity_poly.pdbx_seq_one_letter_code
_entity_poly.pdbx_strand_id
1 'polypeptide(L)'
;MPLGYSASSYFIRHYRIRETFLTIQSVERALQVLALFSHRQPDLGIAEISRTLGLAPGTAHGLVRTLAKEGFLKQDTQSRRYRLGLRIYEMGIVAAETLELNQKAGGPAHQLAGKTQLVVRVATWDGDSMV
;
A
#
# COMPACT_ATOMS: atom_id res chain seq x y z
N MET A 1 -16.44 47.41 39.38
CA MET A 1 -15.27 46.61 38.94
C MET A 1 -15.59 45.13 39.14
N PRO A 2 -15.28 44.25 38.17
CA PRO A 2 -16.21 43.20 37.78
C PRO A 2 -15.88 41.80 38.31
N LEU A 3 -16.94 41.14 38.77
CA LEU A 3 -17.44 39.81 38.38
C LEU A 3 -16.48 38.61 38.44
N GLY A 4 -16.58 37.85 39.55
CA GLY A 4 -16.22 36.45 39.64
C GLY A 4 -17.26 35.55 38.95
N TYR A 5 -16.97 35.17 37.71
CA TYR A 5 -17.47 33.97 37.03
C TYR A 5 -16.29 32.97 36.99
N SER A 6 -16.41 31.64 36.97
CA SER A 6 -17.48 30.67 37.10
C SER A 6 -16.74 29.34 37.13
N ALA A 7 -17.09 28.44 38.05
CA ALA A 7 -16.71 27.05 37.92
C ALA A 7 -17.45 26.47 36.71
N SER A 8 -16.73 26.13 35.65
CA SER A 8 -17.25 25.30 34.58
C SER A 8 -16.14 24.44 34.00
N SER A 9 -15.99 23.25 34.59
CA SER A 9 -15.76 21.97 33.92
C SER A 9 -15.20 22.07 32.49
N TYR A 10 -13.92 21.74 32.30
CA TYR A 10 -13.43 20.88 31.22
C TYR A 10 -11.99 20.46 31.54
N PHE A 11 -11.89 19.47 32.41
CA PHE A 11 -10.66 18.77 32.74
C PHE A 11 -10.19 18.00 31.49
N ILE A 12 -9.13 18.52 30.86
CA ILE A 12 -8.17 17.86 29.96
C ILE A 12 -8.71 16.66 29.16
N ARG A 13 -9.36 16.93 28.02
CA ARG A 13 -9.46 15.93 26.93
C ARG A 13 -8.13 15.91 26.18
N HIS A 14 -7.40 14.82 26.35
CA HIS A 14 -6.43 14.24 25.42
C HIS A 14 -5.86 15.17 24.34
N TYR A 15 -4.69 15.75 24.62
CA TYR A 15 -3.75 16.17 23.58
C TYR A 15 -3.28 14.91 22.83
N ARG A 16 -4.03 14.47 21.82
CA ARG A 16 -3.51 13.53 20.82
C ARG A 16 -2.62 14.34 19.90
N ILE A 17 -1.33 14.40 20.24
CA ILE A 17 -0.29 14.84 19.32
C ILE A 17 -0.36 13.90 18.12
N ARG A 18 -1.05 14.31 17.06
CA ARG A 18 -0.80 13.76 15.73
C ARG A 18 0.53 14.35 15.32
N GLU A 19 1.60 13.58 15.47
CA GLU A 19 2.78 13.79 14.63
C GLU A 19 2.28 13.74 13.19
N THR A 20 2.12 14.93 12.61
CA THR A 20 1.76 15.06 11.20
C THR A 20 3.06 14.85 10.47
N PHE A 21 3.42 13.58 10.22
CA PHE A 21 4.46 13.28 9.25
C PHE A 21 4.09 14.02 7.96
N LEU A 22 4.90 14.99 7.56
CA LEU A 22 4.73 15.73 6.31
C LEU A 22 5.01 14.74 5.16
N THR A 23 4.00 13.97 4.78
CA THR A 23 4.09 13.06 3.64
C THR A 23 4.02 13.85 2.35
N ILE A 24 4.73 13.39 1.31
CA ILE A 24 4.61 13.97 -0.02
C ILE A 24 3.33 13.41 -0.65
N GLN A 25 2.30 14.26 -0.73
CA GLN A 25 0.97 13.85 -1.18
C GLN A 25 0.99 13.14 -2.55
N SER A 26 1.81 13.58 -3.50
CA SER A 26 1.90 12.94 -4.82
C SER A 26 2.43 11.50 -4.74
N VAL A 27 3.38 11.23 -3.83
CA VAL A 27 3.91 9.88 -3.59
C VAL A 27 2.85 9.01 -2.94
N GLU A 28 2.16 9.52 -1.92
CA GLU A 28 1.05 8.82 -1.27
C GLU A 28 -0.04 8.44 -2.27
N ARG A 29 -0.45 9.36 -3.15
CA ARG A 29 -1.46 9.06 -4.18
C ARG A 29 -0.97 8.05 -5.20
N ALA A 30 0.31 8.09 -5.59
CA ALA A 30 0.88 7.10 -6.49
C ALA A 30 0.85 5.69 -5.88
N LEU A 31 1.21 5.57 -4.60
CA LEU A 31 1.15 4.30 -3.86
C LEU A 31 -0.29 3.80 -3.72
N GLN A 32 -1.25 4.69 -3.43
CA GLN A 32 -2.67 4.35 -3.38
C GLN A 32 -3.20 3.83 -4.72
N VAL A 33 -2.74 4.38 -5.85
CA VAL A 33 -3.09 3.85 -7.18
C VAL A 33 -2.60 2.42 -7.35
N LEU A 34 -1.34 2.13 -6.97
CA LEU A 34 -0.78 0.78 -7.06
C LEU A 34 -1.53 -0.22 -6.15
N ALA A 35 -1.98 0.24 -4.97
CA ALA A 35 -2.73 -0.58 -4.01
C ALA A 35 -4.17 -0.93 -4.47
N LEU A 36 -4.70 -0.31 -5.53
CA LEU A 36 -6.02 -0.68 -6.07
C LEU A 36 -6.02 -2.02 -6.81
N PHE A 37 -4.87 -2.43 -7.32
CA PHE A 37 -4.77 -3.65 -8.11
C PHE A 37 -4.79 -4.88 -7.20
N SER A 38 -5.53 -5.90 -7.59
CA SER A 38 -5.63 -7.15 -6.83
C SER A 38 -5.89 -8.34 -7.75
N HIS A 39 -5.84 -9.56 -7.22
CA HIS A 39 -6.20 -10.75 -7.99
C HIS A 39 -7.65 -10.71 -8.52
N ARG A 40 -8.57 -10.05 -7.81
CA ARG A 40 -9.96 -9.89 -8.26
C ARG A 40 -10.14 -8.75 -9.26
N GLN A 41 -9.22 -7.79 -9.24
CA GLN A 41 -9.24 -6.62 -10.12
C GLN A 41 -7.83 -6.35 -10.65
N PRO A 42 -7.35 -7.20 -11.59
CA PRO A 42 -5.97 -7.15 -12.07
C PRO A 42 -5.74 -6.03 -13.09
N ASP A 43 -6.81 -5.53 -13.70
CA ASP A 43 -6.80 -4.46 -14.68
C ASP A 43 -7.84 -3.36 -14.33
N LEU A 44 -7.44 -2.10 -14.52
CA LEU A 44 -8.23 -0.93 -14.14
C LEU A 44 -8.21 0.16 -15.21
N GLY A 45 -9.39 0.69 -15.53
CA GLY A 45 -9.55 1.89 -16.32
C GLY A 45 -9.24 3.15 -15.49
N ILE A 46 -8.81 4.22 -16.15
CA ILE A 46 -8.49 5.47 -15.45
C ILE A 46 -9.69 6.08 -14.71
N ALA A 47 -10.89 5.96 -15.28
CA ALA A 47 -12.13 6.46 -14.65
C ALA A 47 -12.46 5.69 -13.36
N GLU A 48 -12.15 4.40 -13.31
CA GLU A 48 -12.30 3.56 -12.11
C GLU A 48 -11.31 4.03 -11.04
N ILE A 49 -10.03 4.21 -11.40
CA ILE A 49 -8.98 4.72 -10.50
C ILE A 49 -9.35 6.09 -9.91
N SER A 50 -9.74 7.03 -10.79
CA SER A 50 -10.15 8.39 -10.41
C SER A 50 -11.34 8.36 -9.44
N ARG A 51 -12.36 7.55 -9.73
CA ARG A 51 -13.55 7.43 -8.89
C ARG A 51 -13.24 6.80 -7.54
N THR A 52 -12.49 5.69 -7.51
CA THR A 52 -12.18 4.97 -6.28
C THR A 52 -11.33 5.80 -5.32
N LEU A 53 -10.42 6.62 -5.84
CA LEU A 53 -9.54 7.46 -5.02
C LEU A 53 -10.04 8.90 -4.84
N GLY A 54 -11.18 9.27 -5.43
CA GLY A 54 -11.71 10.64 -5.39
C GLY A 54 -10.78 11.67 -6.03
N LEU A 55 -10.01 11.26 -7.06
CA LEU A 55 -9.03 12.13 -7.72
C LEU A 55 -9.65 12.85 -8.91
N ALA A 56 -9.24 14.11 -9.11
CA ALA A 56 -9.57 14.82 -10.34
C ALA A 56 -9.00 14.08 -11.57
N PRO A 57 -9.69 14.08 -12.73
CA PRO A 57 -9.26 13.32 -13.91
C PRO A 57 -7.83 13.64 -14.37
N GLY A 58 -7.45 14.92 -14.34
CA GLY A 58 -6.09 15.35 -14.70
C GLY A 58 -5.02 14.80 -13.75
N THR A 59 -5.30 14.77 -12.46
CA THR A 59 -4.40 14.22 -11.44
C THR A 59 -4.24 12.71 -11.61
N ALA A 60 -5.36 11.98 -11.78
CA ALA A 60 -5.32 10.55 -12.05
C ALA A 60 -4.51 10.25 -13.33
N HIS A 61 -4.72 11.02 -14.40
CA HIS A 61 -3.97 10.90 -15.65
C HIS A 61 -2.47 11.12 -15.44
N GLY A 62 -2.10 12.16 -14.69
CA GLY A 62 -0.71 12.46 -14.37
C GLY A 62 -0.05 11.30 -13.62
N LEU A 63 -0.69 10.79 -12.57
CA LEU A 63 -0.17 9.69 -11.76
C LEU A 63 0.01 8.41 -12.58
N VAL A 64 -1.04 7.95 -13.29
CA VAL A 64 -0.95 6.69 -14.04
C VAL A 64 0.02 6.78 -15.21
N ARG A 65 0.16 7.95 -15.84
CA ARG A 65 1.15 8.18 -16.89
C ARG A 65 2.57 8.13 -16.34
N THR A 66 2.83 8.77 -15.21
CA THR A 66 4.14 8.72 -14.55
C THR A 66 4.48 7.30 -14.12
N LEU A 67 3.56 6.61 -13.43
CA LEU A 67 3.76 5.22 -13.03
C LEU A 67 3.98 4.29 -14.24
N ALA A 68 3.29 4.51 -15.35
CA ALA A 68 3.49 3.73 -16.57
C ALA A 68 4.84 4.01 -17.23
N LYS A 69 5.26 5.28 -17.28
CA LYS A 69 6.57 5.69 -17.80
C LYS A 69 7.72 5.05 -17.01
N GLU A 70 7.59 5.01 -15.68
CA GLU A 70 8.58 4.40 -14.77
C GLU A 70 8.44 2.86 -14.68
N GLY A 71 7.53 2.25 -15.44
CA GLY A 71 7.38 0.78 -15.55
C GLY A 71 6.61 0.11 -14.41
N PHE A 72 6.06 0.87 -13.46
CA PHE A 72 5.22 0.37 -12.36
C PHE A 72 3.81 0.00 -12.83
N LEU A 73 3.31 0.64 -13.88
CA LEU A 73 2.09 0.26 -14.58
C LEU A 73 2.38 -0.05 -16.04
N LYS A 74 1.52 -0.84 -16.66
CA LYS A 74 1.49 -1.07 -18.09
C LYS A 74 0.10 -0.76 -18.62
N GLN A 75 0.01 0.13 -19.59
CA GLN A 75 -1.24 0.38 -20.30
C GLN A 75 -1.39 -0.62 -21.44
N ASP A 76 -2.54 -1.28 -21.48
CA ASP A 76 -2.95 -2.12 -22.59
C ASP A 76 -3.33 -1.26 -23.80
N THR A 77 -2.80 -1.58 -24.98
CA THR A 77 -2.98 -0.75 -26.19
C THR A 77 -4.39 -0.81 -26.76
N GLN A 78 -5.10 -1.92 -26.56
CA GLN A 78 -6.45 -2.13 -27.09
C GLN A 78 -7.52 -1.61 -26.12
N SER A 79 -7.49 -2.08 -24.88
CA SER A 79 -8.50 -1.75 -23.87
C SER A 79 -8.24 -0.41 -23.17
N ARG A 80 -7.02 0.14 -23.30
CA ARG A 80 -6.56 1.35 -22.59
C ARG A 80 -6.57 1.23 -21.06
N ARG A 81 -6.81 0.03 -20.53
CA ARG A 81 -6.75 -0.29 -19.10
C ARG A 81 -5.31 -0.47 -18.65
N TYR A 82 -5.06 -0.21 -17.37
CA TYR A 82 -3.76 -0.34 -16.73
C TYR A 82 -3.69 -1.67 -15.97
N ARG A 83 -2.49 -2.23 -15.89
CA ARG A 83 -2.13 -3.38 -15.05
C ARG A 83 -0.82 -3.08 -14.32
N LEU A 84 -0.52 -3.81 -13.25
CA LEU A 84 0.80 -3.75 -12.62
C LEU A 84 1.88 -4.11 -13.64
N GLY A 85 2.94 -3.30 -13.70
CA GLY A 85 4.08 -3.49 -14.57
C GLY A 85 5.15 -4.40 -13.96
N LEU A 86 6.11 -4.81 -14.79
CA LEU A 86 7.16 -5.76 -14.38
C LEU A 86 8.06 -5.20 -13.27
N ARG A 87 8.20 -3.87 -13.18
CA ARG A 87 9.04 -3.22 -12.15
C ARG A 87 8.62 -3.56 -10.72
N ILE A 88 7.31 -3.72 -10.50
CA ILE A 88 6.77 -4.15 -9.20
C ILE A 88 7.27 -5.56 -8.84
N TYR A 89 7.28 -6.47 -9.81
CA TYR A 89 7.75 -7.84 -9.62
C TYR A 89 9.26 -7.89 -9.33
N GLU A 90 10.07 -7.14 -10.09
CA GLU A 90 11.51 -7.03 -9.86
C GLU A 90 11.83 -6.54 -8.43
N MET A 91 11.13 -5.49 -7.98
CA MET A 91 11.31 -4.98 -6.61
C MET A 91 10.84 -5.98 -5.55
N GLY A 92 9.75 -6.72 -5.83
CA GLY A 92 9.27 -7.78 -4.95
C GLY A 92 10.30 -8.89 -4.76
N ILE A 93 11.02 -9.29 -5.82
CA ILE A 93 12.12 -10.26 -5.71
C ILE A 93 13.23 -9.72 -4.80
N VAL A 94 13.68 -8.49 -5.03
CA VAL A 94 14.75 -7.87 -4.22
C VAL A 94 14.33 -7.77 -2.74
N ALA A 95 13.08 -7.41 -2.47
CA ALA A 95 12.55 -7.37 -1.11
C ALA A 95 12.43 -8.78 -0.48
N ALA A 96 12.07 -9.78 -1.27
CA ALA A 96 11.99 -11.16 -0.80
C ALA A 96 13.36 -11.72 -0.37
N GLU A 97 14.44 -11.31 -1.02
CA GLU A 97 15.81 -11.72 -0.67
C GLU A 97 16.29 -11.09 0.66
N THR A 98 15.82 -9.88 0.97
CA THR A 98 16.22 -9.16 2.20
C THR A 98 15.35 -9.48 3.42
N LEU A 99 14.19 -10.12 3.22
CA LEU A 99 13.34 -10.59 4.31
C LEU A 99 14.05 -11.69 5.12
N GLU A 100 14.41 -11.37 6.36
CA GLU A 100 15.05 -12.31 7.29
C GLU A 100 14.24 -13.61 7.48
N LEU A 101 12.92 -13.52 7.33
CA LEU A 101 12.02 -14.66 7.39
C LEU A 101 12.37 -15.72 6.34
N ASN A 102 12.65 -15.32 5.10
CA ASN A 102 13.05 -16.28 4.05
C ASN A 102 14.42 -16.90 4.37
N GLN A 103 15.35 -16.11 4.91
CA GLN A 103 16.69 -16.57 5.24
C GLN A 103 16.70 -17.54 6.44
N LYS A 104 15.89 -17.28 7.48
CA LYS A 104 15.88 -18.06 8.73
C LYS A 104 14.84 -19.19 8.72
N ALA A 105 13.67 -18.98 8.11
CA ALA A 105 12.57 -19.95 8.14
C ALA A 105 12.61 -20.95 6.98
N GLY A 106 13.40 -20.69 5.92
CA GLY A 106 13.51 -21.59 4.76
C GLY A 106 13.90 -23.03 5.16
N GLY A 107 14.94 -23.18 6.00
CA GLY A 107 15.41 -24.49 6.48
C GLY A 107 14.35 -25.25 7.28
N PRO A 108 13.82 -24.69 8.39
CA PRO A 108 12.77 -25.32 9.18
C PRO A 108 11.49 -25.64 8.38
N ALA A 109 11.05 -24.72 7.50
CA ALA A 109 9.86 -24.92 6.68
C ALA A 109 10.03 -26.08 5.70
N HIS A 110 11.19 -26.19 5.06
CA HIS A 110 11.50 -27.29 4.14
C HIS A 110 11.53 -28.64 4.87
N GLN A 111 12.09 -28.66 6.08
CA GLN A 111 12.15 -29.88 6.90
C GLN A 111 10.75 -30.32 7.36
N LEU A 112 9.87 -29.37 7.69
CA LEU A 112 8.48 -29.64 8.05
C LEU A 112 7.66 -30.12 6.84
N ALA A 113 7.84 -29.50 5.66
CA ALA A 113 7.19 -29.93 4.43
C ALA A 113 7.61 -31.37 4.06
N GLY A 114 8.90 -31.69 4.19
CA GLY A 114 9.42 -33.04 3.95
C GLY A 114 8.82 -34.10 4.89
N LYS A 115 8.65 -33.76 6.17
CA LYS A 115 8.07 -34.67 7.18
C LYS A 115 6.56 -34.86 7.03
N THR A 116 5.85 -33.79 6.70
CA THR A 116 4.38 -33.79 6.65
C THR A 116 3.83 -34.12 5.27
N GLN A 117 4.66 -34.01 4.23
CA GLN A 117 4.23 -34.06 2.82
C GLN A 117 3.15 -33.00 2.49
N LEU A 118 3.11 -31.90 3.23
CA LEU A 118 2.17 -30.79 3.06
C LEU A 118 2.91 -29.51 2.65
N VAL A 119 2.16 -28.60 2.02
CA VAL A 119 2.66 -27.26 1.68
C VAL A 119 2.76 -26.44 2.97
N VAL A 120 3.97 -26.02 3.30
CA VAL A 120 4.25 -25.12 4.43
C VAL A 120 4.38 -23.70 3.88
N ARG A 121 3.60 -22.77 4.45
CA ARG A 121 3.74 -21.32 4.21
C ARG A 121 4.27 -20.67 5.48
N VAL A 122 5.24 -19.79 5.31
CA VAL A 122 5.74 -18.91 6.36
C VAL A 122 5.23 -17.51 6.05
N ALA A 123 4.72 -16.82 7.06
CA ALA A 123 4.24 -15.45 6.94
C ALA A 123 4.84 -14.60 8.06
N THR A 124 5.07 -13.33 7.78
CA THR A 124 5.49 -12.33 8.77
C THR A 124 4.34 -11.38 9.03
N TRP A 125 4.37 -10.74 10.19
CA TRP A 125 3.45 -9.66 10.51
C TRP A 125 4.08 -8.33 10.05
N ASP A 126 3.38 -7.58 9.20
CA ASP A 126 3.76 -6.22 8.80
C ASP A 126 2.59 -5.27 9.09
N GLY A 127 2.78 -4.37 10.05
CA GLY A 127 1.73 -3.46 10.53
C GLY A 127 0.51 -4.21 11.08
N ASP A 128 -0.62 -4.14 10.37
CA ASP A 128 -1.89 -4.79 10.71
C ASP A 128 -2.22 -5.97 9.77
N SER A 129 -1.26 -6.44 8.97
CA SER A 129 -1.48 -7.47 7.95
C SER A 129 -0.42 -8.58 7.99
N MET A 130 -0.84 -9.80 7.67
CA MET A 130 0.04 -10.94 7.46
C MET A 130 0.53 -10.93 6.02
N VAL A 131 1.85 -10.98 5.81
CA VAL A 131 2.51 -11.01 4.49
C VAL A 131 3.28 -12.30 4.32
#